data_AF-A0AAD5L2T0-F1
#
_entry.id   AF-A0AAD5L2T0-F1
#
_cell.length_a   1.000
_cell.length_b   1.000
_cell.length_c   1.000
_cell.angle_alpha   90.00
_cell.angle_beta   90.00
_cell.angle_gamma   90.00
#
_symmetry.space_group_name_H-M   'P 1'
#
loop_
_entity.id
_entity.type
_entity.pdbx_description
1 polymer ?
#
loop_
_entity_poly.entity_id
_entity_poly.type
_entity_poly.pdbx_seq_one_letter_code
_entity_poly.pdbx_strand_id
1 'polypeptide(L)'
;MDNLSVGLQGLPDREGITTLDASIMTGDGNCGTVAFVRQVKHPISLARMVMEKTPHVMMVGEGARQFAIAQGFPMEEEVLSPKAAIEYEKWKKTSQYKPIINIENHDTIGMIGIDVEGKLAGSCTTSGLAYKMHGR
;
A
#
# COMPACT_ATOMS: atom_id res chain seq x y z
N MET A 1 -12.18 -10.50 8.32
CA MET A 1 -11.91 -9.06 8.46
C MET A 1 -12.75 -8.34 7.43
N ASP A 2 -13.48 -7.31 7.83
CA ASP A 2 -14.47 -6.62 6.99
C ASP A 2 -13.96 -5.29 6.40
N ASN A 3 -12.71 -4.92 6.70
CA ASN A 3 -12.12 -3.65 6.27
C ASN A 3 -11.52 -3.76 4.86
N LEU A 4 -11.98 -2.89 3.94
CA LEU A 4 -11.55 -2.80 2.54
C LEU A 4 -10.67 -1.57 2.25
N SER A 5 -9.91 -1.08 3.23
CA SER A 5 -9.11 0.15 3.06
C SER A 5 -7.59 -0.04 3.17
N VAL A 6 -7.12 -1.25 3.52
CA VAL A 6 -5.69 -1.53 3.70
C VAL A 6 -5.29 -2.84 3.05
N GLY A 7 -4.11 -2.84 2.42
CA GLY A 7 -3.51 -4.02 1.81
C GLY A 7 -4.28 -4.51 0.60
N LEU A 8 -4.06 -5.77 0.22
CA LEU A 8 -4.66 -6.35 -0.99
C LEU A 8 -6.18 -6.58 -0.90
N GLN A 9 -6.77 -6.44 0.29
CA GLN A 9 -8.23 -6.41 0.45
C GLN A 9 -8.83 -5.03 0.18
N GLY A 10 -7.97 -4.01 -0.02
CA GLY A 10 -8.34 -2.64 -0.31
C GLY A 10 -9.18 -2.49 -1.57
N LEU A 11 -10.07 -1.50 -1.58
CA LEU A 11 -10.77 -1.08 -2.79
C LEU A 11 -9.75 -0.64 -3.86
N PRO A 12 -9.93 -1.04 -5.12
CA PRO A 12 -8.96 -0.79 -6.16
C PRO A 12 -8.97 0.65 -6.66
N ASP A 13 -8.06 0.96 -7.57
CA ASP A 13 -8.20 2.10 -8.45
C ASP A 13 -9.40 1.93 -9.42
N ARG A 14 -9.64 2.95 -10.25
CA ARG A 14 -10.74 2.93 -11.22
C ARG A 14 -10.60 1.89 -12.33
N GLU A 15 -9.42 1.33 -12.53
CA GLU A 15 -9.15 0.25 -13.50
C GLU A 15 -9.36 -1.13 -12.86
N GLY A 16 -9.75 -1.19 -11.59
CA GLY A 16 -9.98 -2.45 -10.88
C GLY A 16 -8.70 -3.11 -10.41
N ILE A 17 -7.61 -2.34 -10.28
CA ILE A 17 -6.31 -2.82 -9.82
C ILE A 17 -6.03 -2.30 -8.41
N THR A 18 -5.74 -3.21 -7.47
CA THR A 18 -5.32 -2.82 -6.12
C THR A 18 -3.83 -2.48 -6.11
N THR A 19 -3.51 -1.24 -5.78
CA THR A 19 -2.14 -0.75 -5.65
C THR A 19 -1.89 -0.19 -4.26
N LEU A 20 -0.71 -0.47 -3.71
CA LEU A 20 -0.37 -0.17 -2.34
C LEU A 20 0.80 0.80 -2.24
N ASP A 21 0.75 1.63 -1.20
CA ASP A 21 1.80 2.55 -0.83
C ASP A 21 2.25 2.25 0.60
N ALA A 22 3.55 2.34 0.85
CA ALA A 22 4.09 2.23 2.20
C ALA A 22 5.42 2.96 2.34
N SER A 23 5.65 3.52 3.53
CA SER A 23 6.91 4.16 3.89
C SER A 23 7.33 3.80 5.31
N ILE A 24 8.63 3.73 5.54
CA ILE A 24 9.24 3.51 6.85
C ILE A 24 10.40 4.49 7.04
N MET A 25 10.59 4.96 8.27
CA MET A 25 11.70 5.81 8.66
C MET A 25 12.14 5.51 10.09
N THR A 26 13.44 5.51 10.33
CA THR A 26 14.06 5.40 11.66
C THR A 26 14.60 6.76 12.11
N GLY A 27 14.76 6.95 13.42
CA GLY A 27 15.17 8.22 14.03
C GLY A 27 16.59 8.67 13.69
N ASP A 28 17.42 7.79 13.12
CA ASP A 28 18.76 8.07 12.60
C ASP A 28 18.75 8.56 11.13
N GLY A 29 17.57 8.68 10.51
CA GLY A 29 17.39 9.22 9.17
C GLY A 29 17.34 8.18 8.04
N ASN A 30 17.49 6.88 8.34
CA ASN A 30 17.27 5.85 7.32
C ASN A 30 15.78 5.80 6.94
N CYS A 31 15.50 5.66 5.65
CA CYS A 31 14.13 5.60 5.14
C CYS A 31 14.01 4.75 3.89
N GLY A 32 12.80 4.22 3.67
CA GLY A 32 12.46 3.48 2.48
C GLY A 32 10.97 3.56 2.18
N THR A 33 10.64 3.59 0.90
CA THR A 33 9.28 3.82 0.41
C THR A 33 9.02 2.97 -0.82
N VAL A 34 7.81 2.44 -0.90
CA VAL A 34 7.22 1.97 -2.15
C VAL A 34 5.90 2.67 -2.41
N ALA A 35 5.63 2.98 -3.68
CA ALA A 35 4.33 3.49 -4.09
C ALA A 35 3.82 2.75 -5.32
N PHE A 36 2.51 2.69 -5.45
CA PHE A 36 1.82 2.06 -6.57
C PHE A 36 2.26 0.61 -6.82
N VAL A 37 2.62 -0.13 -5.77
CA VAL A 37 3.08 -1.52 -5.91
C VAL A 37 1.89 -2.46 -5.99
N ARG A 38 1.97 -3.44 -6.88
CA ARG A 38 0.93 -4.46 -7.11
C ARG A 38 1.36 -5.80 -6.55
N GLN A 39 0.40 -6.62 -6.15
CA GLN A 39 0.59 -8.04 -5.75
C GLN A 39 1.49 -8.30 -4.53
N VAL A 40 2.00 -7.27 -3.86
CA VAL A 40 2.83 -7.40 -2.66
C VAL A 40 1.94 -7.30 -1.43
N LYS A 41 1.75 -8.40 -0.71
CA LYS A 41 0.88 -8.45 0.48
C LYS A 41 1.31 -7.51 1.61
N HIS A 42 2.62 -7.36 1.80
CA HIS A 42 3.22 -6.56 2.88
C HIS A 42 4.11 -5.45 2.31
N PRO A 43 3.52 -4.36 1.78
CA PRO A 43 4.27 -3.28 1.14
C PRO A 43 5.24 -2.59 2.11
N ILE A 44 4.94 -2.55 3.42
CA ILE A 44 5.83 -1.99 4.43
C ILE A 44 7.14 -2.78 4.57
N SER A 45 7.09 -4.10 4.43
CA SER A 45 8.28 -4.95 4.41
C SER A 45 9.12 -4.70 3.17
N LEU A 46 8.48 -4.43 2.03
CA LEU A 46 9.18 -4.04 0.80
C LEU A 46 9.83 -2.64 0.94
N ALA A 47 9.13 -1.68 1.53
CA ALA A 47 9.68 -0.36 1.84
C ALA A 47 10.92 -0.47 2.74
N ARG A 48 10.89 -1.33 3.76
CA ARG A 48 12.06 -1.65 4.59
C ARG A 48 13.21 -2.26 3.78
N MET A 49 12.91 -3.13 2.81
CA MET A 49 13.94 -3.69 1.92
C MET A 49 14.55 -2.64 0.99
N VAL A 50 13.77 -1.66 0.52
CA VAL A 50 14.32 -0.50 -0.23
C VAL A 50 15.36 0.23 0.64
N MET A 51 15.02 0.51 1.90
CA MET A 51 15.92 1.15 2.88
C MET A 51 17.20 0.34 3.14
N GLU A 52 17.08 -0.97 3.35
CA GLU A 52 18.20 -1.80 3.82
C GLU A 52 19.08 -2.37 2.69
N LYS A 53 18.57 -2.47 1.46
CA LYS A 53 19.23 -3.20 0.36
C LYS A 53 19.56 -2.37 -0.86
N THR A 54 19.24 -1.08 -0.86
CA THR A 54 19.46 -0.21 -2.03
C THR A 54 20.03 1.14 -1.60
N PRO A 55 20.72 1.86 -2.51
CA PRO A 55 21.11 3.25 -2.26
C PRO A 55 19.95 4.25 -2.48
N HIS A 56 18.73 3.77 -2.75
CA HIS A 56 17.56 4.58 -3.04
C HIS A 56 16.59 4.56 -1.85
N VAL A 57 15.76 5.61 -1.75
CA VAL A 57 14.76 5.74 -0.67
C VAL A 57 13.33 5.49 -1.16
N MET A 58 13.10 5.46 -2.47
CA MET A 58 11.77 5.31 -3.04
C MET A 58 11.83 4.49 -4.34
N MET A 59 10.96 3.49 -4.47
CA MET A 59 10.70 2.77 -5.70
C MET A 59 9.20 2.76 -5.99
N VAL A 60 8.80 2.81 -7.26
CA VAL A 60 7.38 2.91 -7.63
C VAL A 60 6.98 1.96 -8.73
N GLY A 61 5.70 1.58 -8.75
CA GLY A 61 5.07 0.85 -9.85
C GLY A 61 5.77 -0.47 -10.18
N GLU A 62 5.97 -0.72 -11.48
CA GLU A 62 6.58 -1.97 -11.96
C GLU A 62 8.03 -2.14 -11.47
N GLY A 63 8.79 -1.05 -11.31
CA GLY A 63 10.14 -1.12 -10.77
C GLY A 63 10.16 -1.63 -9.31
N ALA A 64 9.21 -1.17 -8.48
CA ALA A 64 9.04 -1.69 -7.12
C ALA A 64 8.60 -3.17 -7.14
N ARG A 65 7.74 -3.57 -8.07
CA ARG A 65 7.29 -4.97 -8.21
C ARG A 65 8.45 -5.89 -8.63
N GLN A 66 9.25 -5.48 -9.61
CA GLN A 66 10.45 -6.20 -10.04
C GLN A 66 11.47 -6.31 -8.91
N PHE A 67 11.66 -5.25 -8.13
CA PHE A 67 12.50 -5.28 -6.95
C PHE A 67 11.98 -6.30 -5.91
N ALA A 68 10.67 -6.33 -5.65
CA ALA A 68 10.05 -7.32 -4.76
C ALA A 68 10.36 -8.75 -5.21
N ILE A 69 10.18 -9.05 -6.50
CA ILE A 69 10.50 -10.36 -7.09
C ILE A 69 11.98 -10.68 -6.92
N ALA A 70 12.88 -9.73 -7.21
CA ALA A 70 14.33 -9.91 -7.06
C ALA A 70 14.77 -10.15 -5.61
N GLN A 71 14.03 -9.61 -4.64
CA GLN A 71 14.25 -9.84 -3.20
C GLN A 71 13.54 -11.10 -2.67
N GLY A 72 12.86 -11.87 -3.54
CA GLY A 72 12.20 -13.12 -3.17
C GLY A 72 10.86 -12.96 -2.44
N PHE A 73 10.16 -11.83 -2.63
CA PHE A 73 8.82 -11.65 -2.07
C PHE A 73 7.82 -12.60 -2.73
N PRO A 74 6.90 -13.21 -1.96
CA PRO A 74 5.76 -13.89 -2.54
C PRO A 74 4.87 -12.87 -3.26
N MET A 75 4.56 -13.18 -4.52
CA MET A 75 3.66 -12.37 -5.34
C MET A 75 2.27 -13.01 -5.29
N GLU A 76 1.29 -12.24 -4.86
CA GLU A 76 -0.10 -12.66 -4.83
C GLU A 76 -0.73 -12.58 -6.22
N GLU A 77 -1.84 -13.28 -6.44
CA GLU A 77 -2.59 -13.13 -7.69
C GLU A 77 -3.13 -11.71 -7.84
N GLU A 78 -3.12 -11.18 -9.07
CA GLU A 78 -3.66 -9.85 -9.37
C GLU A 78 -5.18 -9.92 -9.52
N VAL A 79 -5.85 -10.29 -8.43
CA VAL A 79 -7.31 -10.43 -8.35
C VAL A 79 -7.85 -9.62 -7.16
N LEU A 80 -9.01 -9.02 -7.36
CA LEU A 80 -9.71 -8.34 -6.28
C LEU A 80 -10.21 -9.37 -5.26
N SER A 81 -10.20 -8.99 -3.98
CA SER A 81 -10.93 -9.77 -2.98
C SER A 81 -12.42 -9.84 -3.35
N PRO A 82 -13.14 -10.94 -3.00
CA PRO A 82 -14.54 -11.10 -3.39
C PRO A 82 -15.43 -9.91 -3.00
N LYS A 83 -15.17 -9.30 -1.84
CA LYS A 83 -15.89 -8.12 -1.36
C LYS A 83 -15.52 -6.86 -2.16
N ALA A 84 -14.23 -6.62 -2.42
CA ALA A 84 -13.80 -5.49 -3.23
C ALA A 84 -14.34 -5.57 -4.67
N ALA A 85 -14.43 -6.78 -5.24
CA ALA A 85 -15.03 -7.01 -6.56
C ALA A 85 -16.53 -6.62 -6.59
N ILE A 86 -17.29 -7.01 -5.57
CA ILE A 86 -18.72 -6.64 -5.47
C ILE A 86 -18.89 -5.11 -5.39
N GLU A 87 -18.10 -4.43 -4.55
CA GLU A 87 -18.18 -2.98 -4.39
C GLU A 87 -17.70 -2.22 -5.65
N TYR A 88 -16.66 -2.73 -6.31
CA TYR A 88 -16.18 -2.17 -7.58
C TYR A 88 -17.23 -2.25 -8.69
N GLU A 89 -17.93 -3.38 -8.82
CA GLU A 89 -19.03 -3.53 -9.79
C GLU A 89 -20.24 -2.62 -9.46
N LYS A 90 -20.52 -2.36 -8.18
CA LYS A 90 -21.52 -1.35 -7.79
C LYS A 90 -21.07 0.04 -8.19
N TRP A 91 -19.82 0.41 -7.91
CA TRP A 91 -19.27 1.71 -8.25
C TRP A 91 -19.28 1.99 -9.75
N LYS A 92 -18.89 1.01 -10.58
CA LYS A 92 -18.87 1.10 -12.05
C LYS A 92 -20.19 1.52 -12.70
N LYS A 93 -21.33 1.29 -12.04
CA LYS A 93 -22.64 1.72 -12.55
C LYS A 93 -22.79 3.24 -12.62
N THR A 94 -22.08 3.97 -11.77
CA THR A 94 -22.14 5.44 -11.70
C THR A 94 -20.81 6.09 -12.01
N SER A 95 -19.70 5.39 -11.72
CA SER A 95 -18.31 5.84 -11.86
C SER A 95 -18.05 7.24 -11.28
N GLN A 96 -18.85 7.65 -10.28
CA GLN A 96 -18.66 8.94 -9.64
C GLN A 96 -17.53 8.83 -8.62
N TYR A 97 -16.46 9.60 -8.85
CA TYR A 97 -15.35 9.69 -7.91
C TYR A 97 -15.65 10.77 -6.86
N LYS A 98 -16.16 10.33 -5.71
CA LYS A 98 -16.45 11.17 -4.54
C LYS A 98 -15.90 10.50 -3.29
N PRO A 99 -14.57 10.56 -3.07
CA PRO A 99 -13.97 9.95 -1.88
C PRO A 99 -14.54 10.60 -0.62
N ILE A 100 -15.10 9.79 0.27
CA ILE A 100 -15.53 10.20 1.60
C ILE A 100 -14.50 9.62 2.56
N ILE A 101 -13.76 10.49 3.26
CA ILE A 101 -12.81 10.09 4.29
C ILE A 101 -13.55 10.17 5.63
N ASN A 102 -13.75 9.03 6.28
CA ASN A 102 -14.39 8.94 7.59
C ASN A 102 -13.88 7.72 8.36
N ILE A 103 -14.38 7.51 9.58
CA ILE A 103 -13.93 6.40 10.44
C ILE A 103 -14.22 5.00 9.90
N GLU A 104 -15.05 4.89 8.85
CA GLU A 104 -15.45 3.63 8.23
C GLU A 104 -14.87 3.48 6.81
N ASN A 105 -14.26 4.54 6.25
CA ASN A 105 -13.76 4.59 4.88
C ASN A 105 -12.45 5.36 4.82
N HIS A 106 -11.43 4.69 4.29
CA HIS A 106 -10.06 5.21 4.07
C HIS A 106 -9.11 5.10 5.28
N ASP A 107 -9.06 3.93 5.92
CA ASP A 107 -8.06 3.72 6.96
C ASP A 107 -6.68 3.57 6.32
N THR A 108 -5.80 4.51 6.63
CA THR A 108 -4.36 4.37 6.45
C THR A 108 -3.78 3.97 7.80
N ILE A 109 -2.98 2.91 7.85
CA ILE A 109 -2.37 2.49 9.11
C ILE A 109 -1.02 3.18 9.23
N GLY A 110 -0.93 4.09 10.19
CA GLY A 110 0.32 4.65 10.68
C GLY A 110 0.69 4.04 12.02
N MET A 111 1.97 3.74 12.22
CA MET A 111 2.50 3.27 13.50
C MET A 111 3.79 4.00 13.82
N ILE A 112 3.88 4.53 15.02
CA ILE A 112 5.10 5.08 15.61
C ILE A 112 5.49 4.23 16.80
N GLY A 113 6.78 3.98 16.96
CA GLY A 113 7.33 3.18 18.05
C GLY A 113 8.60 3.81 18.61
N ILE A 114 8.84 3.55 19.89
CA ILE A 114 10.09 3.86 20.59
C ILE A 114 10.59 2.58 21.25
N ASP A 115 11.88 2.28 21.10
CA ASP A 115 12.49 1.14 21.77
C ASP A 115 13.02 1.49 23.18
N VAL A 116 13.58 0.50 23.87
CA VAL A 116 14.11 0.65 25.24
C VAL A 116 15.35 1.56 25.32
N GLU A 117 16.02 1.81 24.19
CA GLU A 117 17.17 2.70 24.08
C GLU A 117 16.75 4.13 23.71
N GLY A 118 15.45 4.38 23.52
CA GLY A 118 14.91 5.68 23.12
C GLY A 118 14.98 5.95 21.62
N LYS A 119 15.26 4.95 20.77
CA LYS A 119 15.27 5.13 19.32
C LYS A 119 13.84 5.08 18.78
N LEU A 120 13.52 6.04 17.91
CA LEU A 120 12.22 6.17 17.28
C LEU A 120 12.18 5.49 15.91
N ALA A 121 11.01 4.97 15.54
CA ALA A 121 10.69 4.56 14.18
C ALA A 121 9.23 4.86 13.85
N GLY A 122 8.97 5.17 12.58
CA GLY A 122 7.64 5.41 12.04
C GLY A 122 7.41 4.58 10.79
N SER A 123 6.18 4.12 10.60
CA SER A 123 5.74 3.41 9.40
C SER A 123 4.32 3.83 9.01
N CYS A 124 4.04 3.77 7.71
CA CYS A 124 2.73 4.07 7.15
C CYS A 124 2.44 3.11 6.00
N THR A 125 1.21 2.60 5.89
CA THR A 125 0.76 1.79 4.74
C THR A 125 -0.70 2.03 4.41
N THR A 126 -1.02 2.03 3.12
CA THR A 126 -2.37 2.29 2.60
C THR A 126 -2.58 1.61 1.25
N SER A 127 -3.84 1.31 0.89
CA SER A 127 -4.22 1.05 -0.52
C SER A 127 -4.61 2.33 -1.27
N GLY A 128 -4.55 3.49 -0.60
CA GLY A 128 -4.96 4.77 -1.16
C GLY A 128 -6.48 4.94 -1.19
N LEU A 129 -6.94 5.99 -1.87
CA LEU A 129 -8.37 6.27 -1.99
C LEU A 129 -9.05 5.23 -2.89
N ALA A 130 -10.24 4.78 -2.50
CA ALA A 130 -11.06 3.93 -3.34
C ALA A 130 -11.34 4.60 -4.70
N TYR A 131 -11.18 3.84 -5.78
CA TYR A 131 -11.45 4.24 -7.16
C TYR A 131 -10.61 5.44 -7.63
N LYS A 132 -9.44 5.62 -7.01
CA LYS A 132 -8.42 6.60 -7.40
C LYS A 132 -8.06 6.47 -8.89
N MET A 133 -7.44 7.51 -9.45
CA MET A 133 -6.83 7.39 -10.77
C MET A 133 -5.73 6.34 -10.75
N HIS A 134 -5.58 5.60 -11.85
CA HIS A 134 -4.44 4.71 -12.00
C HIS A 134 -3.14 5.52 -11.90
N GLY A 135 -2.23 5.08 -11.04
CA GLY A 135 -0.98 5.76 -10.71
C GLY A 135 -1.04 6.74 -9.52
N ARG A 136 -2.20 6.97 -8.91
CA ARG A 136 -2.35 7.85 -7.73
C ARG A 136 -1.97 7.18 -6.42
#